data_AF-A0A957X653-F1
#
_entry.id   AF-A0A957X653-F1
#
_cell.length_a   1.000
_cell.length_b   1.000
_cell.length_c   1.000
_cell.angle_alpha   90.00
_cell.angle_beta   90.00
_cell.angle_gamma   90.00
#
_symmetry.space_group_name_H-M   'P 1'
#
loop_
_entity.id
_entity.type
_entity.pdbx_description
1 polymer ?
#
loop_
_entity_poly.entity_id
_entity_poly.type
_entity_poly.pdbx_seq_one_letter_code
_entity_poly.pdbx_strand_id
1 'polypeptide(L)'
;RRIHIGVAVSLDEGLLVPVLRDADEKNLQGLARAVNEVAAAARRGRLAADATQGGTFTITNHGVTGSMLGTPIINQPQSGILGIGTIAKRAVVRSESSSLLPSADDAIVIRPVCYLSFSFDHRVLDGATADRFMAIVKAKLETYPAA
;
A
#
# COMPACT_ATOMS: atom_id res chain seq x y z
N ARG A 1 -5.89 -6.12 -18.68
CA ARG A 1 -5.89 -7.15 -17.59
C ARG A 1 -6.53 -6.46 -16.40
N ARG A 2 -7.69 -6.91 -15.93
CA ARG A 2 -8.48 -6.19 -14.91
C ARG A 2 -7.80 -6.30 -13.54
N ILE A 3 -7.70 -5.19 -12.81
CA ILE A 3 -7.06 -5.13 -11.51
C ILE A 3 -8.15 -4.95 -10.45
N HIS A 4 -8.22 -5.90 -9.52
CA HIS A 4 -9.14 -5.88 -8.39
C HIS A 4 -8.36 -5.76 -7.09
N ILE A 5 -8.58 -4.68 -6.35
CA ILE A 5 -7.79 -4.38 -5.15
C ILE A 5 -8.60 -4.73 -3.91
N GLY A 6 -8.15 -5.75 -3.18
CA GLY A 6 -8.57 -5.99 -1.81
C GLY A 6 -8.07 -4.85 -0.91
N VAL A 7 -8.93 -4.29 -0.08
CA VAL A 7 -8.58 -3.24 0.87
C VAL A 7 -8.90 -3.74 2.26
N ALA A 8 -7.88 -3.87 3.11
CA ALA A 8 -8.06 -4.35 4.47
C ALA A 8 -8.78 -3.29 5.33
N VAL A 9 -9.91 -3.67 5.93
CA VAL A 9 -10.74 -2.82 6.79
C VAL A 9 -10.83 -3.46 8.16
N SER A 10 -10.24 -2.79 9.15
CA SER A 10 -10.37 -3.17 10.55
C SER A 10 -11.78 -2.89 11.07
N LEU A 11 -12.31 -3.87 11.79
CA LEU A 11 -13.60 -3.88 12.49
C LEU A 11 -13.36 -4.16 13.97
N ASP A 12 -14.35 -3.89 14.81
CA ASP A 12 -14.24 -4.19 16.25
C ASP A 12 -14.03 -5.69 16.52
N GLU A 13 -14.62 -6.55 15.68
CA GLU A 13 -14.56 -8.01 15.82
C GLU A 13 -13.48 -8.68 14.94
N GLY A 14 -12.67 -7.89 14.21
CA GLY A 14 -11.58 -8.44 13.40
C GLY A 14 -11.23 -7.64 12.16
N LEU A 15 -11.07 -8.34 11.04
CA LEU A 15 -10.58 -7.79 9.77
C LEU A 15 -11.39 -8.35 8.61
N LEU A 16 -11.87 -7.46 7.74
CA LEU A 16 -12.42 -7.85 6.43
C LEU A 16 -11.57 -7.26 5.31
N VAL A 17 -11.51 -7.97 4.19
CA VAL A 17 -10.81 -7.52 2.98
C VAL A 17 -11.79 -7.46 1.81
N PRO A 18 -12.68 -6.46 1.75
CA PRO A 18 -13.51 -6.25 0.58
C PRO A 18 -12.69 -5.81 -0.63
N VAL A 19 -13.24 -6.07 -1.82
CA VAL A 19 -12.56 -5.95 -3.11
C VAL A 19 -13.14 -4.79 -3.91
N LEU A 20 -12.28 -3.83 -4.26
CA LEU A 20 -12.58 -2.82 -5.26
C LEU A 20 -12.42 -3.46 -6.66
N ARG A 21 -13.54 -3.66 -7.33
CA ARG A 21 -13.56 -4.17 -8.72
C ARG A 21 -13.11 -3.08 -9.70
N ASP A 22 -12.42 -3.53 -10.74
CA ASP A 22 -11.88 -2.71 -11.85
C ASP A 22 -11.24 -1.40 -11.37
N ALA A 23 -10.30 -1.53 -10.43
CA ALA A 23 -9.60 -0.40 -9.82
C ALA A 23 -8.71 0.34 -10.83
N ASP A 24 -8.22 -0.35 -11.86
CA ASP A 24 -7.46 0.21 -12.97
C ASP A 24 -8.26 1.16 -13.87
N GLU A 25 -9.60 1.07 -13.85
CA GLU A 25 -10.48 1.93 -14.63
C GLU A 25 -10.88 3.22 -13.89
N LYS A 26 -10.50 3.35 -12.61
CA LYS A 26 -10.91 4.47 -11.76
C LYS A 26 -9.80 5.50 -11.64
N ASN A 27 -10.17 6.77 -11.75
CA ASN A 27 -9.29 7.87 -11.37
C ASN A 27 -9.17 7.98 -9.83
N LEU A 28 -8.27 8.84 -9.33
CA LEU A 28 -8.03 8.98 -7.89
C LEU A 28 -9.30 9.30 -7.10
N GLN A 29 -10.15 10.21 -7.61
CA GLN A 29 -11.40 10.58 -6.94
C GLN A 29 -12.38 9.41 -6.91
N GLY A 30 -12.49 8.65 -7.99
CA GLY A 30 -13.30 7.44 -8.08
C GLY A 30 -12.81 6.35 -7.14
N LEU A 31 -11.50 6.15 -7.04
CA LEU A 31 -10.89 5.23 -6.07
C LEU A 31 -11.20 5.67 -4.64
N ALA A 32 -11.03 6.95 -4.30
CA ALA A 32 -11.30 7.46 -2.96
C ALA A 32 -12.76 7.24 -2.53
N ARG A 33 -13.72 7.52 -3.43
CA ARG A 33 -15.15 7.25 -3.18
C ARG A 33 -15.40 5.76 -2.98
N ALA A 34 -14.90 4.91 -3.88
CA ALA A 34 -15.09 3.46 -3.80
C ALA A 34 -14.51 2.86 -2.51
N VAL A 35 -13.31 3.27 -2.09
CA VAL A 35 -12.69 2.84 -0.83
C VAL A 35 -13.58 3.23 0.35
N ASN A 36 -14.06 4.48 0.40
CA ASN A 36 -14.88 4.97 1.50
C ASN A 36 -16.23 4.24 1.58
N GLU A 37 -16.90 4.03 0.45
CA GLU A 37 -18.17 3.32 0.37
C GLU A 37 -18.03 1.88 0.88
N VAL A 38 -17.02 1.17 0.38
CA VAL A 38 -16.74 -0.22 0.74
C VAL A 38 -16.34 -0.34 2.21
N ALA A 39 -15.47 0.54 2.72
CA ALA A 39 -15.07 0.55 4.13
C ALA A 39 -16.26 0.85 5.05
N ALA A 40 -17.12 1.78 4.67
CA ALA A 40 -18.31 2.11 5.44
C ALA A 40 -19.36 0.98 5.40
N ALA A 41 -19.51 0.28 4.27
CA ALA A 41 -20.35 -0.90 4.17
C ALA A 41 -19.83 -2.05 5.04
N ALA A 42 -18.51 -2.28 5.04
CA ALA A 42 -17.85 -3.27 5.90
C ALA A 42 -18.11 -3.01 7.38
N ARG A 43 -17.90 -1.78 7.85
CA ARG A 43 -18.13 -1.39 9.25
C ARG A 43 -19.59 -1.51 9.69
N ARG A 44 -20.54 -1.39 8.78
CA ARG A 44 -21.97 -1.56 9.07
C ARG A 44 -22.47 -3.00 8.93
N GLY A 45 -21.60 -3.95 8.57
CA GLY A 45 -22.01 -5.33 8.29
C GLY A 45 -22.91 -5.48 7.07
N ARG A 46 -22.84 -4.55 6.10
CA ARG A 46 -23.70 -4.50 4.89
C ARG A 46 -22.95 -4.83 3.60
N LEU A 47 -21.90 -5.65 3.67
CA LEU A 47 -21.22 -6.13 2.47
C LEU A 47 -22.04 -7.24 1.81
N ALA A 48 -22.09 -7.22 0.48
CA ALA A 48 -22.56 -8.37 -0.27
C ALA A 48 -21.65 -9.58 -0.03
N ALA A 49 -22.21 -10.80 -0.09
CA ALA A 49 -21.47 -12.03 0.19
C ALA A 49 -20.26 -12.24 -0.75
N ASP A 50 -20.33 -11.72 -1.97
CA ASP A 50 -19.28 -11.80 -2.98
C ASP A 50 -18.26 -10.64 -2.91
N ALA A 51 -18.48 -9.66 -2.04
CA ALA A 51 -17.68 -8.43 -1.99
C ALA A 51 -16.23 -8.66 -1.51
N THR A 52 -15.93 -9.83 -0.93
CA THR A 52 -14.57 -10.21 -0.49
C THR A 52 -13.87 -11.15 -1.49
N GLN A 53 -14.53 -11.50 -2.59
CA GLN A 53 -14.02 -12.48 -3.56
C GLN A 53 -13.46 -11.83 -4.83
N GLY A 54 -12.54 -12.54 -5.48
CA GLY A 54 -12.01 -12.16 -6.80
C GLY A 54 -10.99 -11.03 -6.77
N GLY A 55 -10.43 -10.67 -5.61
CA GLY A 55 -9.31 -9.74 -5.53
C GLY A 55 -8.08 -10.30 -6.22
N THR A 56 -7.33 -9.46 -6.93
CA THR A 56 -6.07 -9.82 -7.62
C THR A 56 -4.83 -9.40 -6.85
N PHE A 57 -4.97 -8.39 -5.98
CA PHE A 57 -3.91 -7.85 -5.13
C PHE A 57 -4.54 -7.23 -3.88
N THR A 58 -3.82 -7.15 -2.76
CA THR A 58 -4.34 -6.54 -1.53
C THR A 58 -3.46 -5.40 -1.05
N ILE A 59 -4.10 -4.34 -0.53
CA ILE A 59 -3.44 -3.27 0.20
C ILE A 59 -3.96 -3.28 1.64
N THR A 60 -3.05 -3.17 2.60
CA THR A 60 -3.37 -3.07 4.02
C THR A 60 -2.60 -1.93 4.66
N ASN A 61 -3.29 -1.11 5.46
CA ASN A 61 -2.67 -0.02 6.20
C ASN A 61 -2.71 -0.35 7.70
N HIS A 62 -1.59 -0.83 8.22
CA HIS A 62 -1.39 -1.08 9.65
C HIS A 62 -0.78 0.13 10.37
N GLY A 63 -0.40 1.18 9.62
CA GLY A 63 0.12 2.43 10.16
C GLY A 63 -0.89 3.27 10.93
N VAL A 64 -2.19 2.98 10.77
CA VAL A 64 -3.26 3.73 11.48
C VAL A 64 -3.11 3.63 13.01
N THR A 65 -2.58 2.52 13.51
CA THR A 65 -2.35 2.28 14.94
C THR A 65 -0.91 2.52 15.40
N GLY A 66 -0.07 3.16 14.56
CA GLY A 66 1.30 3.50 14.92
C GLY A 66 2.35 2.44 14.55
N SER A 67 1.96 1.31 13.95
CA SER A 67 2.93 0.31 13.50
C SER A 67 3.78 0.84 12.34
N MET A 68 5.10 0.73 12.48
CA MET A 68 6.05 1.21 11.46
C MET A 68 6.25 0.21 10.32
N LEU A 69 6.31 -1.08 10.64
CA LEU A 69 6.57 -2.18 9.73
C LEU A 69 5.66 -3.34 10.11
N GLY A 70 5.16 -4.04 9.09
CA GLY A 70 4.39 -5.26 9.25
C GLY A 70 4.68 -6.22 8.11
N THR A 71 4.49 -7.51 8.35
CA THR A 71 4.64 -8.56 7.33
C THR A 71 3.27 -9.19 7.07
N PRO A 72 2.42 -8.53 6.27
CA PRO A 72 1.06 -9.00 6.07
C PRO A 72 1.03 -10.35 5.33
N ILE A 73 0.13 -11.22 5.75
CA ILE A 73 -0.07 -12.53 5.10
C ILE A 73 -0.91 -12.34 3.85
N ILE A 74 -0.48 -12.96 2.74
CA ILE A 74 -1.17 -12.88 1.44
C ILE A 74 -2.57 -13.48 1.56
N ASN A 75 -3.58 -12.75 1.06
CA ASN A 75 -4.94 -13.27 0.95
C ASN A 75 -5.04 -14.21 -0.26
N GLN A 76 -5.12 -15.51 -0.02
CA GLN A 76 -5.19 -16.51 -1.09
C GLN A 76 -6.50 -16.35 -1.89
N PRO A 77 -6.48 -16.54 -3.23
CA PRO A 77 -5.40 -17.08 -4.07
C PRO A 77 -4.47 -16.01 -4.70
N GLN A 78 -4.35 -14.82 -4.11
CA GLN A 78 -3.52 -13.75 -4.66
C GLN A 78 -2.02 -14.09 -4.51
N SER A 79 -1.18 -13.34 -5.24
CA SER A 79 0.29 -13.53 -5.19
C SER A 79 1.04 -12.39 -4.50
N GLY A 80 0.33 -11.40 -3.95
CA GLY A 80 0.98 -10.28 -3.28
C GLY A 80 0.05 -9.40 -2.45
N ILE A 81 0.62 -8.80 -1.41
CA ILE A 81 -0.03 -7.85 -0.52
C ILE A 81 0.96 -6.73 -0.14
N LEU A 82 0.52 -5.49 -0.27
CA LEU A 82 1.29 -4.30 0.12
C LEU A 82 0.80 -3.76 1.46
N GLY A 83 1.69 -3.76 2.44
CA GLY A 83 1.50 -3.13 3.73
C GLY A 83 2.03 -1.70 3.75
N ILE A 84 1.24 -0.81 4.32
CA ILE A 84 1.60 0.60 4.55
C ILE A 84 1.73 0.83 6.05
N GLY A 85 2.93 1.21 6.46
CA GLY A 85 3.24 1.58 7.84
C GLY A 85 2.88 3.04 8.15
N THR A 86 3.14 3.43 9.39
CA THR A 86 2.84 4.78 9.89
C THR A 86 3.60 5.84 9.12
N ILE A 87 2.92 6.94 8.78
CA ILE A 87 3.53 8.15 8.22
C ILE A 87 3.96 9.04 9.39
N ALA A 88 5.26 9.34 9.50
CA ALA A 88 5.79 10.20 10.53
C ALA A 88 6.85 11.16 9.97
N LYS A 89 6.99 12.34 10.59
CA LYS A 89 8.11 13.25 10.28
C LYS A 89 9.42 12.60 10.75
N ARG A 90 10.39 12.51 9.85
CA ARG A 90 11.74 11.99 10.14
C ARG A 90 12.80 12.94 9.61
N ALA A 91 13.93 13.00 10.31
CA ALA A 91 15.16 13.57 9.77
C ALA A 91 15.72 12.58 8.74
N VAL A 92 15.95 13.06 7.52
CA VAL A 92 16.53 12.29 6.41
C VAL A 92 17.61 13.12 5.73
N VAL A 93 18.60 12.45 5.15
CA VAL A 93 19.65 13.10 4.36
C VAL A 93 19.17 13.23 2.92
N ARG A 94 19.36 14.42 2.33
CA ARG A 94 19.26 14.66 0.88
C ARG A 94 20.67 14.95 0.37
N SER A 95 21.02 14.34 -0.75
CA SER A 95 22.31 14.46 -1.43
C SER A 95 22.07 14.43 -2.93
N GLU A 96 22.88 15.13 -3.71
CA GLU A 96 22.95 14.99 -5.17
C GLU A 96 23.71 13.71 -5.58
N SER A 97 24.50 13.17 -4.66
CA SER A 97 25.22 11.91 -4.82
C SER A 97 24.38 10.70 -4.36
N SER A 98 24.53 9.57 -5.05
CA SER A 98 24.01 8.28 -4.58
C SER A 98 24.98 7.52 -3.66
N SER A 99 26.17 8.11 -3.41
CA SER A 99 27.16 7.55 -2.50
C SER A 99 26.62 7.49 -1.08
N LEU A 100 27.04 6.46 -0.33
CA LEU A 100 26.77 6.35 1.11
C LEU A 100 27.85 7.05 1.97
N LEU A 101 28.89 7.57 1.33
CA LEU A 101 29.92 8.36 2.01
C LEU A 101 29.45 9.82 2.15
N PRO A 102 29.84 10.51 3.24
CA PRO A 102 29.50 11.92 3.43
C PRO A 102 29.94 12.78 2.24
N SER A 103 29.07 13.70 1.84
CA SER A 103 29.34 14.70 0.81
C SER A 103 29.11 16.11 1.35
N ALA A 104 29.76 17.11 0.74
CA ALA A 104 29.66 18.50 1.17
C ALA A 104 28.26 19.09 0.94
N ASP A 105 27.47 18.52 0.02
CA ASP A 105 26.09 18.89 -0.30
C ASP A 105 25.05 18.15 0.55
N ASP A 106 25.47 17.25 1.45
CA ASP A 106 24.54 16.52 2.30
C ASP A 106 23.77 17.47 3.23
N ALA A 107 22.45 17.43 3.14
CA ALA A 107 21.56 18.22 3.97
C ALA A 107 20.61 17.34 4.77
N ILE A 108 20.60 17.51 6.10
CA ILE A 108 19.56 16.93 6.96
C ILE A 108 18.29 17.76 6.81
N VAL A 109 17.21 17.11 6.37
CA VAL A 109 15.90 17.73 6.21
C VAL A 109 14.81 16.92 6.90
N ILE A 110 13.76 17.60 7.34
CA ILE A 110 12.57 16.93 7.92
C ILE A 110 11.61 16.60 6.78
N ARG A 111 11.19 15.33 6.67
CA ARG A 111 10.22 14.85 5.67
C ARG A 111 9.18 13.91 6.28
N PRO A 112 7.94 13.89 5.78
CA PRO A 112 7.03 12.79 6.07
C PRO A 112 7.58 11.52 5.40
N VAL A 113 7.74 10.46 6.18
CA VAL A 113 8.27 9.17 5.73
C VAL A 113 7.34 8.06 6.21
N CYS A 114 7.13 7.07 5.36
CA CYS A 114 6.49 5.81 5.71
C CYS A 114 7.33 4.64 5.20
N TYR A 115 7.12 3.47 5.78
CA TYR A 115 7.67 2.24 5.23
C TYR A 115 6.59 1.48 4.49
N LEU A 116 6.97 0.92 3.35
CA LEU A 116 6.14 0.01 2.58
C LEU A 116 6.73 -1.39 2.71
N SER A 117 5.89 -2.35 3.08
CA SER A 117 6.25 -3.76 3.22
C SER A 117 5.54 -4.57 2.15
N PHE A 118 6.27 -5.27 1.29
CA PHE A 118 5.66 -6.09 0.23
C PHE A 118 5.90 -7.57 0.52
N SER A 119 4.81 -8.29 0.78
CA SER A 119 4.83 -9.75 0.87
C SER A 119 4.29 -10.32 -0.43
N PHE A 120 5.05 -11.24 -1.04
CA PHE A 120 4.74 -11.85 -2.32
C PHE A 120 5.02 -13.34 -2.32
N ASP A 121 4.31 -14.08 -3.16
CA ASP A 121 4.52 -15.51 -3.32
C ASP A 121 5.75 -15.77 -4.19
N HIS A 122 6.83 -16.22 -3.55
CA HIS A 122 8.11 -16.44 -4.23
C HIS A 122 8.10 -17.63 -5.22
N ARG A 123 7.01 -18.42 -5.22
CA ARG A 123 6.76 -19.46 -6.24
C ARG A 123 6.28 -18.85 -7.56
N VAL A 124 5.72 -17.64 -7.51
CA VAL A 124 5.14 -16.93 -8.67
C VAL A 124 6.01 -15.76 -9.11
N LEU A 125 6.66 -15.08 -8.16
CA LEU A 125 7.50 -13.90 -8.41
C LEU A 125 8.92 -14.11 -7.87
N ASP A 126 9.91 -13.57 -8.55
CA ASP A 126 11.28 -13.47 -8.05
C ASP A 126 11.53 -12.12 -7.34
N GLY A 127 12.61 -12.07 -6.55
CA GLY A 127 13.00 -10.86 -5.83
C GLY A 127 13.25 -9.66 -6.74
N ALA A 128 13.93 -9.85 -7.88
CA ALA A 128 14.23 -8.76 -8.80
C ALA A 128 12.96 -8.09 -9.37
N THR A 129 11.93 -8.87 -9.64
CA THR A 129 10.64 -8.37 -10.13
C THR A 129 9.84 -7.68 -9.02
N ALA A 130 9.86 -8.24 -7.81
CA ALA A 130 9.27 -7.59 -6.64
C ALA A 130 9.94 -6.24 -6.32
N ASP A 131 11.27 -6.18 -6.37
CA ASP A 131 12.04 -4.95 -6.12
C ASP A 131 11.79 -3.90 -7.20
N ARG A 132 11.72 -4.30 -8.48
CA ARG A 132 11.32 -3.39 -9.56
C ARG A 132 9.92 -2.82 -9.35
N PHE A 133 8.96 -3.64 -8.94
CA PHE A 133 7.61 -3.18 -8.61
C PHE A 133 7.65 -2.14 -7.49
N MET A 134 8.38 -2.40 -6.42
CA MET A 134 8.52 -1.47 -5.29
C MET A 134 9.24 -0.17 -5.68
N ALA A 135 10.26 -0.24 -6.55
CA ALA A 135 10.95 0.94 -7.06
C ALA A 135 10.00 1.84 -7.87
N ILE A 136 9.12 1.26 -8.70
CA ILE A 136 8.10 2.01 -9.45
C ILE A 136 7.08 2.64 -8.50
N VAL A 137 6.57 1.89 -7.51
CA VAL A 137 5.64 2.41 -6.50
C VAL A 137 6.25 3.58 -5.75
N LYS A 138 7.48 3.42 -5.25
CA LYS A 138 8.23 4.48 -4.57
C LYS A 138 8.36 5.74 -5.45
N ALA A 139 8.84 5.58 -6.68
CA ALA A 139 9.03 6.69 -7.60
C ALA A 139 7.71 7.42 -7.89
N LYS A 140 6.62 6.68 -8.12
CA LYS A 140 5.29 7.26 -8.36
C LYS A 140 4.76 8.04 -7.17
N LEU A 141 4.99 7.58 -5.94
CA LEU A 141 4.57 8.31 -4.73
C LEU A 141 5.41 9.56 -4.49
N GLU A 142 6.73 9.48 -4.69
CA GLU A 142 7.64 10.61 -4.48
C GLU A 142 7.52 11.71 -5.54
N THR A 143 7.03 11.37 -6.73
CA THR A 143 6.82 12.31 -7.85
C THR A 143 5.35 12.64 -8.07
N TYR A 144 4.45 12.19 -7.18
CA TYR A 144 3.04 12.48 -7.31
C TYR A 144 2.80 13.99 -7.18
N PRO A 145 2.11 14.64 -8.14
CA PRO A 145 1.89 16.08 -8.08
C PRO A 145 1.17 16.43 -6.77
N ALA A 146 1.74 17.35 -5.99
CA ALA A 146 0.97 18.02 -4.96
C ALA A 146 -0.11 18.83 -5.67
N ALA A 147 -1.37 18.50 -5.43
CA ALA A 147 -2.51 19.31 -5.87
C ALA A 147 -2.47 20.68 -5.18
#